data_AF-A0A968GYB2-F1
#
_entry.id   AF-A0A968GYB2-F1
#
_cell.length_a   1.000
_cell.length_b   1.000
_cell.length_c   1.000
_cell.angle_alpha   90.00
_cell.angle_beta   90.00
_cell.angle_gamma   90.00
#
_symmetry.space_group_name_H-M   'P 1'
#
loop_
_entity.id
_entity.type
_entity.pdbx_description
1 polymer ?
#
loop_
_entity_poly.entity_id
_entity_poly.type
_entity_poly.pdbx_seq_one_letter_code
_entity_poly.pdbx_strand_id
1 'polypeptide(L)'
;MQPQAPSNWDNVGLAVERSVETFVAAVSGIQNILWIRARSAGPRVHFLVAASGSWADTIDNIEDRIFPLVKRSGKAFDYDVVEATDIDHAGYVQVHPVR
;
A
#
# COMPACT_ATOMS: atom_id res chain seq x y z
N MET A 1 -32.32 -6.43 21.83
CA MET A 1 -31.02 -6.77 21.23
C MET A 1 -30.58 -5.56 20.42
N GLN A 2 -29.62 -4.77 20.92
CA GLN A 2 -29.07 -3.66 20.12
C GLN A 2 -28.08 -4.25 19.12
N PRO A 3 -28.12 -3.86 17.83
CA PRO A 3 -27.09 -4.27 16.89
C PRO A 3 -25.75 -3.72 17.38
N GLN A 4 -24.78 -4.61 17.64
CA GLN A 4 -23.40 -4.20 17.88
C GLN A 4 -22.95 -3.41 16.66
N ALA A 5 -22.65 -2.12 16.85
CA ALA A 5 -21.95 -1.35 15.84
C ALA A 5 -20.67 -2.12 15.48
N PRO A 6 -20.36 -2.34 14.19
CA PRO A 6 -19.14 -3.02 13.79
C PRO A 6 -17.98 -2.33 14.49
N SER A 7 -17.13 -3.12 15.13
CA SER A 7 -16.02 -2.54 15.89
C SER A 7 -15.21 -1.69 14.92
N ASN A 8 -14.80 -0.48 15.32
CA ASN A 8 -13.95 0.34 14.45
C ASN A 8 -12.68 -0.42 14.03
N TRP A 9 -12.29 -1.46 14.79
CA TRP A 9 -11.22 -2.42 14.48
C TRP A 9 -11.50 -3.29 13.25
N ASP A 10 -12.74 -3.75 13.04
CA ASP A 10 -13.13 -4.48 11.81
C ASP A 10 -13.01 -3.58 10.57
N ASN A 11 -13.32 -2.29 10.73
CA ASN A 11 -13.16 -1.30 9.68
C ASN A 11 -11.67 -0.97 9.42
N VAL A 12 -10.80 -0.97 10.44
CA VAL A 12 -9.35 -0.78 10.27
C VAL A 12 -8.76 -1.96 9.49
N GLY A 13 -9.08 -3.20 9.86
CA GLY A 13 -8.59 -4.38 9.14
C GLY A 13 -8.99 -4.38 7.66
N LEU A 14 -10.26 -4.10 7.38
CA LEU A 14 -10.80 -4.09 6.01
C LEU A 14 -10.32 -2.90 5.17
N ALA A 15 -10.03 -1.75 5.79
CA ALA A 15 -9.41 -0.61 5.12
C ALA A 15 -7.94 -0.86 4.78
N VAL A 16 -7.19 -1.51 5.68
CA VAL A 16 -5.80 -1.91 5.46
C VAL A 16 -5.71 -2.94 4.33
N GLU A 17 -6.54 -3.99 4.34
CA GLU A 17 -6.58 -5.01 3.30
C GLU A 17 -6.83 -4.41 1.92
N ARG A 18 -7.87 -3.57 1.79
CA ARG A 18 -8.17 -2.88 0.52
C ARG A 18 -7.05 -1.95 0.07
N SER A 19 -6.37 -1.29 0.99
CA SER A 19 -5.25 -0.40 0.66
C SER A 19 -4.07 -1.20 0.11
N VAL A 20 -3.77 -2.36 0.70
CA VAL A 20 -2.76 -3.30 0.20
C VAL A 20 -3.15 -3.84 -1.17
N GLU A 21 -4.38 -4.29 -1.37
CA GLU A 21 -4.87 -4.77 -2.67
C GLU A 21 -4.79 -3.70 -3.76
N THR A 22 -5.23 -2.47 -3.45
CA THR A 22 -5.20 -1.35 -4.39
C THR A 22 -3.77 -0.99 -4.77
N PHE A 23 -2.87 -0.93 -3.79
CA PHE A 23 -1.45 -0.67 -4.02
C PHE A 23 -0.83 -1.76 -4.89
N VAL A 24 -1.03 -3.03 -4.53
CA VAL A 24 -0.57 -4.21 -5.29
C VAL A 24 -1.06 -4.18 -6.73
N ALA A 25 -2.33 -3.84 -6.95
CA ALA A 25 -2.89 -3.73 -8.29
C ALA A 25 -2.26 -2.57 -9.08
N ALA A 26 -2.00 -1.43 -8.43
CA ALA A 26 -1.36 -0.28 -9.07
C ALA A 26 0.06 -0.60 -9.52
N VAL A 27 0.84 -1.23 -8.65
CA VAL A 27 2.26 -1.52 -8.91
C VAL A 27 2.49 -2.79 -9.72
N SER A 28 1.43 -3.55 -10.01
CA SER A 28 1.52 -4.71 -10.89
C SER A 28 2.01 -4.29 -12.28
N GLY A 29 3.02 -5.02 -12.79
CA GLY A 29 3.65 -4.76 -14.08
C GLY A 29 4.73 -3.67 -14.09
N ILE A 30 5.00 -2.99 -12.97
CA ILE A 30 6.18 -2.11 -12.84
C ILE A 30 7.43 -2.99 -12.75
N GLN A 31 8.26 -2.99 -13.80
CA GLN A 31 9.36 -3.96 -13.97
C GLN A 31 10.54 -3.75 -13.02
N ASN A 32 10.75 -2.52 -12.56
CA ASN A 32 11.89 -2.19 -11.71
C ASN A 32 11.60 -2.37 -10.21
N ILE A 33 10.39 -2.77 -9.80
CA ILE A 33 10.10 -3.11 -8.41
C ILE A 33 10.60 -4.53 -8.12
N LEU A 34 11.47 -4.66 -7.13
CA LEU A 34 12.07 -5.93 -6.71
C LEU A 34 11.21 -6.64 -5.66
N TRP A 35 10.76 -5.88 -4.66
CA TRP A 35 9.87 -6.36 -3.61
C TRP A 35 9.15 -5.20 -2.95
N ILE A 36 8.01 -5.53 -2.33
CA ILE A 36 7.20 -4.59 -1.57
C ILE A 36 6.91 -5.23 -0.21
N ARG A 37 6.93 -4.42 0.85
CA ARG A 37 6.41 -4.80 2.15
C ARG A 37 5.42 -3.77 2.65
N ALA A 38 4.43 -4.20 3.41
CA ALA A 38 3.42 -3.33 3.98
C ALA A 38 3.42 -3.44 5.51
N ARG A 39 3.13 -2.32 6.18
CA ARG A 39 2.88 -2.26 7.62
C ARG A 39 1.67 -1.36 7.89
N SER A 40 0.77 -1.80 8.77
CA SER A 40 -0.28 -0.93 9.28
C SER A 40 0.32 0.14 10.20
N ALA A 41 -0.06 1.39 10.00
CA ALA A 41 0.31 2.53 10.81
C ALA A 41 -0.95 3.28 11.27
N GLY A 42 -1.80 2.58 12.03
CA GLY A 42 -3.11 3.10 12.44
C GLY A 42 -4.11 3.11 11.28
N PRO A 43 -4.70 4.27 10.90
CA PRO A 43 -5.59 4.35 9.74
C PRO A 43 -4.85 4.28 8.39
N ARG A 44 -3.52 4.26 8.40
CA ARG A 44 -2.66 4.28 7.21
C ARG A 44 -1.97 2.96 6.93
N VAL A 45 -1.50 2.79 5.70
CA VAL A 45 -0.58 1.72 5.33
C VAL A 45 0.75 2.31 4.84
N HIS A 46 1.84 1.88 5.45
CA HIS A 46 3.19 2.20 4.98
C HIS A 46 3.66 1.09 4.04
N PHE A 47 4.03 1.45 2.83
CA PHE A 47 4.63 0.58 1.83
C PHE A 47 6.12 0.84 1.72
N LEU A 48 6.93 -0.17 2.05
CA LEU A 48 8.36 -0.17 1.83
C LEU A 48 8.65 -0.84 0.49
N VAL A 49 9.25 -0.10 -0.45
CA VAL A 49 9.46 -0.57 -1.83
C VAL A 49 10.96 -0.59 -2.13
N ALA A 50 11.46 -1.73 -2.57
CA ALA A 50 12.77 -1.83 -3.18
C ALA A 50 12.64 -1.87 -4.70
N ALA A 51 13.51 -1.12 -5.38
CA ALA A 51 13.55 -1.05 -6.82
C ALA A 51 14.98 -1.13 -7.36
N SER A 52 15.15 -1.70 -8.55
CA SER A 52 16.39 -1.71 -9.31
C SER A 52 16.40 -0.50 -10.26
N GLY A 53 16.62 0.70 -9.73
CA GLY A 53 16.65 1.92 -10.54
C GLY A 53 16.56 3.19 -9.72
N SER A 54 16.35 4.32 -10.41
CA SER A 54 16.09 5.62 -9.77
C SER A 54 14.83 5.53 -8.90
N TRP A 55 14.92 5.93 -7.63
CA TRP A 55 13.75 6.02 -6.77
C TRP A 55 12.74 7.03 -7.30
N ALA A 56 13.21 8.19 -7.81
CA ALA A 56 12.33 9.22 -8.38
C ALA A 56 11.46 8.64 -9.52
N ASP A 57 12.05 7.92 -10.46
CA ASP A 57 11.32 7.33 -11.58
C ASP A 57 10.37 6.22 -11.10
N THR A 58 10.76 5.50 -10.04
CA THR A 58 9.95 4.44 -9.43
C THR A 58 8.72 5.03 -8.75
N ILE A 59 8.89 6.05 -7.91
CA ILE A 59 7.78 6.66 -7.17
C ILE A 59 6.83 7.36 -8.13
N ASP A 60 7.33 8.06 -9.14
CA ASP A 60 6.50 8.70 -10.17
C ASP A 60 5.61 7.67 -10.88
N ASN A 61 6.15 6.52 -11.29
CA ASN A 61 5.38 5.45 -11.95
C ASN A 61 4.36 4.80 -10.99
N ILE A 62 4.69 4.68 -9.70
CA ILE A 62 3.75 4.19 -8.69
C ILE A 62 2.60 5.18 -8.51
N GLU A 63 2.90 6.48 -8.35
CA GLU A 63 1.90 7.53 -8.14
C GLU A 63 0.97 7.71 -9.34
N ASP A 64 1.51 7.69 -10.57
CA ASP A 64 0.75 7.75 -11.81
C ASP A 64 -0.29 6.62 -11.94
N ARG A 65 -0.01 5.46 -11.35
CA ARG A 65 -0.92 4.30 -11.37
C ARG A 65 -1.86 4.26 -10.18
N ILE A 66 -1.44 4.74 -9.02
CA ILE A 66 -2.28 4.82 -7.82
C ILE A 66 -3.34 5.91 -7.97
N PHE A 67 -2.96 7.10 -8.45
CA PHE A 67 -3.84 8.26 -8.46
C PHE A 67 -5.18 8.02 -9.19
N PRO A 68 -5.22 7.36 -10.37
CA PRO A 68 -6.48 6.98 -11.02
C PRO A 68 -7.34 6.01 -10.22
N LEU A 69 -6.73 5.08 -9.46
CA LEU A 69 -7.43 4.09 -8.65
C LEU A 69 -8.05 4.72 -7.40
N VAL A 70 -7.33 5.65 -6.75
CA VAL A 70 -7.88 6.50 -5.67
C VAL A 70 -9.11 7.25 -6.19
N LYS A 71 -8.96 7.94 -7.33
CA LYS A 71 -10.02 8.78 -7.91
C LYS A 71 -11.26 7.98 -8.30
N ARG A 72 -11.10 6.76 -8.86
CA ARG A 72 -12.22 5.90 -9.27
C ARG A 72 -12.94 5.25 -8.10
N SER A 73 -12.23 4.91 -7.02
CA SER A 73 -12.84 4.24 -5.87
C SER A 73 -13.65 5.19 -4.97
N GLY A 74 -13.46 6.52 -5.11
CA GLY A 74 -14.11 7.53 -4.27
C GLY A 74 -13.68 7.47 -2.80
N LYS A 75 -12.69 6.62 -2.46
CA LYS A 75 -12.14 6.45 -1.13
C LYS A 75 -10.70 6.95 -1.16
N ALA A 76 -10.41 8.00 -0.40
CA ALA A 76 -9.03 8.34 -0.07
C ALA A 76 -8.47 7.19 0.78
N PHE A 77 -7.56 6.40 0.22
CA PHE A 77 -6.74 5.50 1.02
C PHE A 77 -5.51 6.29 1.45
N ASP A 78 -5.22 6.30 2.76
CA ASP A 78 -4.14 7.08 3.33
C ASP A 78 -2.90 6.18 3.42
N TYR A 79 -1.88 6.48 2.62
CA TYR A 79 -0.71 5.63 2.45
C TYR A 79 0.56 6.47 2.38
N ASP A 80 1.65 5.86 2.81
CA ASP A 80 3.00 6.38 2.62
C ASP A 80 3.82 5.33 1.86
N VAL A 81 4.55 5.77 0.84
CA VAL A 81 5.47 4.91 0.08
C VAL A 81 6.87 5.39 0.37
N VAL A 82 7.72 4.48 0.85
CA VAL A 82 9.08 4.81 1.25
C VAL A 82 10.06 3.88 0.56
N GLU A 83 11.18 4.44 0.14
CA GLU A 83 12.28 3.68 -0.43
C GLU A 83 12.87 2.73 0.63
N ALA A 84 13.17 1.51 0.21
CA ALA A 84 13.88 0.52 1.01
C ALA A 84 15.38 0.83 1.11
N THR A 85 15.76 1.89 1.83
CA THR A 85 17.15 2.39 1.92
C THR A 85 17.91 2.03 3.19
N ASP A 86 17.37 1.19 4.09
CA ASP A 86 17.88 0.75 5.42
C ASP A 86 16.92 1.07 6.59
N ILE A 87 15.61 1.14 6.33
CA ILE A 87 14.61 1.34 7.39
C ILE A 87 14.44 0.03 8.17
N ASP A 88 14.35 0.09 9.50
CA ASP A 88 13.98 -1.06 10.33
C ASP A 88 12.78 -1.82 9.72
N HIS A 89 13.04 -3.06 9.31
CA HIS A 89 12.06 -3.93 8.67
C HIS A 89 11.07 -4.53 9.69
N ALA A 90 11.21 -4.21 10.98
CA ALA A 90 10.33 -4.68 12.04
C ALA A 90 8.86 -4.30 11.78
N GLY A 91 8.00 -5.32 11.81
CA GLY A 91 6.55 -5.18 11.62
C GLY A 91 6.10 -5.07 10.16
N TYR A 92 7.01 -5.12 9.18
CA TYR A 92 6.65 -5.17 7.76
C TYR A 92 6.41 -6.60 7.29
N VAL A 93 5.33 -6.80 6.54
CA VAL A 93 4.98 -8.08 5.91
C VAL A 93 5.17 -7.96 4.40
N GLN A 94 5.82 -8.96 3.79
CA GLN A 94 6.02 -8.97 2.35
C GLN A 94 4.68 -9.13 1.62
N VAL A 95 4.46 -8.28 0.61
CA VAL A 95 3.27 -8.30 -0.24
C VAL A 95 3.69 -8.56 -1.67
N HIS A 96 2.94 -9.44 -2.34
CA HIS A 96 3.26 -9.87 -3.70
C HIS A 96 2.29 -9.22 -4.68
N PRO A 97 2.77 -8.43 -5.67
CA PRO A 97 1.92 -8.02 -6.76
C PRO A 97 1.43 -9.27 -7.52
N VAL A 98 0.14 -9.32 -7.83
CA VAL A 98 -0.40 -10.37 -8.71
C VAL A 98 0.24 -10.17 -10.08
N ARG A 99 0.96 -11.21 -10.55
CA ARG A 99 1.64 -11.21 -11.85
C ARG A 99 0.67 -11.23 -13.01
#